data_AF-A0AAE6ZGY6-F1
#
_entry.id   AF-A0AAE6ZGY6-F1
#
_cell.length_a   1.000
_cell.length_b   1.000
_cell.length_c   1.000
_cell.angle_alpha   90.00
_cell.angle_beta   90.00
_cell.angle_gamma   90.00
#
_symmetry.space_group_name_H-M   'P 1'
#
loop_
_entity.id
_entity.type
_entity.pdbx_description
1 polymer ?
#
loop_
_entity_poly.entity_id
_entity_poly.type
_entity_poly.pdbx_seq_one_letter_code
_entity_poly.pdbx_strand_id
1 'polypeptide(L)'
;MTTGQESRQNNVSLPPLTHERLQELKQTPQGQRIMQEAFQVFPELVKSLTANLQEKLTRYEQARTKSTGIPDGLTLSMLVDDYQFLEFVQHIMFVKWREEKNSRYYPVDKQVN
;
A
#
# COMPACT_ATOMS: atom_id res chain seq x y z
N MET A 1 35.90 -21.42 -21.12
CA MET A 1 34.75 -21.97 -20.36
C MET A 1 34.61 -21.14 -19.09
N THR A 2 33.88 -20.04 -19.18
CA THR A 2 33.57 -19.19 -18.02
C THR A 2 32.08 -19.36 -17.76
N THR A 3 31.79 -20.08 -16.68
CA THR A 3 30.45 -20.35 -16.16
C THR A 3 29.79 -19.01 -15.87
N GLY A 4 28.90 -18.58 -16.77
CA GLY A 4 27.97 -17.50 -16.48
C GLY A 4 27.09 -17.98 -15.34
N GLN A 5 27.31 -17.45 -14.13
CA GLN A 5 26.31 -17.49 -13.09
C GLN A 5 25.11 -16.70 -13.63
N GLU A 6 24.17 -17.41 -14.24
CA GLU A 6 22.81 -16.94 -14.42
C GLU A 6 22.28 -16.62 -13.02
N SER A 7 22.40 -15.36 -12.64
CA SER A 7 21.59 -14.75 -11.60
C SER A 7 20.16 -14.95 -12.04
N ARG A 8 19.55 -16.05 -11.58
CA ARG A 8 18.10 -16.25 -11.60
C ARG A 8 17.51 -15.09 -10.83
N GLN A 9 17.25 -13.98 -11.53
CA GLN A 9 16.28 -13.00 -11.12
C GLN A 9 14.98 -13.77 -11.08
N ASN A 10 14.66 -14.32 -9.90
CA ASN A 10 13.29 -14.72 -9.61
C ASN A 10 12.47 -13.45 -9.88
N ASN A 11 11.77 -13.43 -11.00
CA ASN A 11 10.77 -12.42 -11.35
C ASN A 11 9.68 -12.50 -10.27
N VAL A 12 9.95 -11.91 -9.11
CA VAL A 12 8.96 -11.75 -8.05
C VAL A 12 8.03 -10.65 -8.56
N SER A 13 6.95 -11.07 -9.21
CA SER A 13 5.86 -10.16 -9.54
C SER A 13 5.17 -9.79 -8.24
N LEU A 14 5.00 -8.49 -7.99
CA LEU A 14 4.21 -8.02 -6.87
C LEU A 14 2.76 -8.47 -7.07
N PRO A 15 2.11 -9.05 -6.05
CA PRO A 15 0.73 -9.50 -6.19
C PRO A 15 -0.17 -8.27 -6.45
N PRO A 16 -0.99 -8.29 -7.50
CA PRO A 16 -1.87 -7.18 -7.80
C PRO A 16 -2.90 -6.98 -6.68
N LEU A 17 -3.29 -5.73 -6.45
CA LEU A 17 -4.44 -5.41 -5.60
C LEU A 17 -5.75 -5.81 -6.31
N THR A 18 -6.14 -7.08 -6.16
CA THR A 18 -7.39 -7.61 -6.73
C THR A 18 -8.62 -7.07 -5.99
N HIS A 19 -9.80 -7.20 -6.62
CA HIS A 19 -11.08 -6.84 -5.97
C HIS A 19 -11.32 -7.67 -4.70
N GLU A 20 -10.96 -8.94 -4.71
CA GLU A 20 -11.04 -9.81 -3.53
C GLU A 20 -10.13 -9.28 -2.42
N ARG A 21 -8.87 -9.00 -2.75
CA ARG A 21 -7.90 -8.46 -1.78
C ARG A 21 -8.32 -7.11 -1.22
N LEU A 22 -8.93 -6.25 -2.03
CA LEU A 22 -9.53 -5.00 -1.56
C LEU A 22 -10.59 -5.26 -0.48
N GLN A 23 -11.47 -6.25 -0.67
CA GLN A 23 -12.51 -6.57 0.32
C GLN A 23 -11.91 -7.11 1.61
N GLU A 24 -10.90 -7.97 1.51
CA GLU A 24 -10.16 -8.47 2.68
C GLU A 24 -9.51 -7.33 3.45
N LEU A 25 -8.79 -6.44 2.76
CA LEU A 25 -8.09 -5.32 3.38
C LEU A 25 -9.07 -4.38 4.09
N LYS A 26 -10.25 -4.12 3.52
CA LYS A 26 -11.32 -3.34 4.17
C LYS A 26 -11.80 -3.94 5.50
N GLN A 27 -11.77 -5.27 5.64
CA GLN A 27 -12.20 -5.95 6.86
C GLN A 27 -11.15 -5.94 7.96
N THR A 28 -9.88 -5.65 7.63
CA THR A 28 -8.82 -5.55 8.64
C THR A 28 -9.03 -4.33 9.54
N PRO A 29 -8.55 -4.36 10.81
CA PRO A 29 -8.62 -3.20 11.69
C PRO A 29 -7.95 -1.95 11.08
N GLN A 30 -6.84 -2.13 10.36
CA GLN A 30 -6.15 -1.04 9.68
C GLN A 30 -6.96 -0.50 8.50
N GLY A 31 -7.57 -1.38 7.70
CA GLY A 31 -8.44 -0.97 6.59
C GLY A 31 -9.68 -0.21 7.06
N GLN A 32 -10.32 -0.66 8.14
CA GLN A 32 -11.45 0.05 8.74
C GLN A 32 -11.06 1.46 9.21
N ARG A 33 -9.89 1.63 9.84
CA ARG A 33 -9.37 2.95 10.21
C ARG A 33 -9.19 3.84 8.97
N ILE A 34 -8.51 3.35 7.94
CA ILE A 34 -8.30 4.07 6.68
C ILE A 34 -9.64 4.50 6.04
N MET A 35 -10.66 3.65 6.07
CA MET A 35 -11.97 4.00 5.53
C MET A 35 -12.65 5.14 6.30
N GLN A 36 -12.41 5.25 7.60
CA GLN A 36 -12.96 6.30 8.47
C GLN A 36 -12.20 7.63 8.36
N GLU A 37 -10.95 7.62 7.89
CA GLU A 37 -10.14 8.83 7.74
C GLU A 37 -10.79 9.85 6.77
N ALA A 38 -10.58 11.14 7.07
CA ALA A 38 -11.01 12.22 6.19
C ALA A 38 -10.10 12.30 4.96
N PHE A 39 -10.65 12.69 3.80
CA PHE A 39 -9.88 12.82 2.55
C PHE A 39 -8.60 13.68 2.71
N GLN A 40 -8.66 14.73 3.53
CA GLN A 40 -7.56 15.66 3.79
C GLN A 40 -6.33 14.99 4.43
N VAL A 41 -6.50 13.85 5.10
CA VAL A 41 -5.43 13.12 5.79
C VAL A 41 -4.66 12.21 4.83
N PHE A 42 -5.27 11.81 3.71
CA PHE A 42 -4.70 10.83 2.78
C PHE A 42 -3.33 11.24 2.18
N PRO A 43 -3.08 12.50 1.78
CA PRO A 43 -1.77 12.88 1.27
C PRO A 43 -0.63 12.61 2.25
N GLU A 44 -0.83 12.92 3.53
CA GLU A 44 0.16 12.66 4.58
C GLU A 44 0.28 11.17 4.89
N LEU A 45 -0.86 10.47 4.95
CA LEU A 45 -0.90 9.02 5.15
C LEU A 45 -0.13 8.26 4.07
N VAL A 46 -0.35 8.59 2.79
CA VAL A 46 0.38 8.00 1.66
C VAL A 46 1.88 8.27 1.78
N LYS A 47 2.26 9.51 2.12
CA LYS A 47 3.67 9.88 2.29
C LYS A 47 4.33 9.08 3.42
N SER A 48 3.66 8.95 4.56
CA SER A 48 4.15 8.20 5.72
C SER A 48 4.34 6.72 5.40
N LEU A 49 3.33 6.08 4.78
CA LEU A 49 3.41 4.67 4.39
C LEU A 49 4.49 4.42 3.33
N THR A 50 4.64 5.33 2.36
CA THR A 50 5.70 5.25 1.35
C THR A 50 7.08 5.33 1.98
N ALA A 51 7.29 6.28 2.90
CA ALA A 51 8.57 6.42 3.60
C ALA A 51 8.91 5.19 4.45
N ASN A 52 7.92 4.65 5.16
CA ASN A 52 8.07 3.43 5.96
C ASN A 52 8.43 2.22 5.08
N LEU A 53 7.71 2.02 3.97
CA LEU A 53 8.01 0.95 3.02
C LEU A 53 9.43 1.09 2.45
N GLN A 54 9.83 2.30 2.05
CA GLN A 54 11.18 2.57 1.54
C GLN A 54 12.26 2.29 2.59
N GLU A 55 12.03 2.66 3.84
CA GLU A 55 12.95 2.34 4.94
C GLU A 55 13.09 0.84 5.14
N LYS A 56 11.98 0.10 5.20
CA LYS A 56 11.96 -1.35 5.35
C LYS A 56 12.64 -2.06 4.18
N LEU A 57 12.39 -1.63 2.94
CA LEU A 57 13.08 -2.12 1.74
C LEU A 57 14.58 -1.89 1.83
N THR A 58 15.00 -0.69 2.22
CA THR A 58 16.41 -0.34 2.38
C THR A 58 17.10 -1.24 3.42
N ARG A 59 16.45 -1.46 4.57
CA ARG A 59 16.96 -2.37 5.62
C ARG A 59 17.05 -3.82 5.13
N TYR A 60 16.06 -4.27 4.37
CA TYR A 60 16.03 -5.63 3.80
C TYR A 60 17.17 -5.83 2.80
N GLU A 61 17.40 -4.87 1.90
CA GLU A 61 18.52 -4.91 0.96
C GLU A 61 19.87 -4.85 1.65
N GLN A 62 20.02 -4.01 2.68
CA GLN A 62 21.26 -3.94 3.48
C GLN A 62 21.56 -5.25 4.21
N ALA A 63 20.55 -5.90 4.80
CA ALA A 63 20.72 -7.19 5.45
C ALA A 63 21.12 -8.27 4.44
N ARG A 64 20.44 -8.30 3.29
CA ARG A 64 20.73 -9.23 2.20
C ARG A 64 22.16 -9.07 1.64
N THR A 65 22.62 -7.84 1.48
CA THR A 65 23.96 -7.54 0.91
C THR A 65 25.09 -7.78 1.90
N LYS A 66 24.88 -7.49 3.19
CA LYS A 66 25.91 -7.65 4.23
C LYS A 66 26.02 -9.07 4.79
N SER A 67 25.16 -10.01 4.36
CA SER A 67 25.03 -11.36 4.93
C SER A 67 24.84 -11.40 6.46
N THR A 68 24.53 -10.24 7.06
CA THR A 68 23.95 -10.16 8.39
C THR A 68 22.56 -10.72 8.27
N GLY A 69 22.20 -11.71 9.10
CA GLY A 69 20.86 -12.30 9.11
C GLY A 69 19.79 -11.22 8.99
N ILE A 70 18.76 -11.50 8.19
CA ILE A 70 17.62 -10.58 8.03
C ILE A 70 17.10 -10.24 9.44
N PRO A 71 16.98 -8.96 9.80
CA PRO A 71 16.56 -8.58 11.14
C PRO A 71 15.24 -9.24 11.50
N ASP A 72 15.13 -9.71 12.75
CA ASP A 72 13.97 -10.43 13.25
C ASP A 72 12.68 -9.65 12.96
N GLY A 73 11.73 -10.29 12.29
CA GLY A 73 10.46 -9.67 11.89
C GLY A 73 10.48 -8.83 10.60
N LEU A 74 11.55 -8.80 9.79
CA LEU A 74 11.56 -8.16 8.46
C LEU A 74 11.49 -9.19 7.34
N THR A 75 10.30 -9.70 7.03
CA THR A 75 10.11 -10.72 5.98
C THR A 75 9.67 -10.11 4.65
N LEU A 76 9.92 -10.83 3.55
CA LEU A 76 9.42 -10.42 2.23
C LEU A 76 7.90 -10.31 2.19
N SER A 77 7.18 -11.20 2.90
CA SER A 77 5.71 -11.14 2.99
C SER A 77 5.23 -9.86 3.65
N MET A 78 5.92 -9.38 4.70
CA MET A 78 5.56 -8.12 5.36
C MET A 78 5.78 -6.90 4.46
N LEU A 79 6.84 -6.90 3.63
CA LEU A 79 7.07 -5.85 2.63
C LEU A 79 5.98 -5.85 1.56
N VAL A 80 5.54 -7.04 1.14
CA VAL A 80 4.43 -7.20 0.20
C VAL A 80 3.11 -6.72 0.81
N ASP A 81 2.84 -7.06 2.07
CA ASP A 81 1.65 -6.58 2.79
C ASP A 81 1.65 -5.04 2.92
N ASP A 82 2.79 -4.44 3.30
CA ASP A 82 2.93 -2.98 3.38
C ASP A 82 2.68 -2.32 2.01
N TYR A 83 3.18 -2.92 0.92
CA TYR A 83 2.92 -2.47 -0.45
C TYR A 83 1.43 -2.55 -0.81
N GLN A 84 0.77 -3.69 -0.52
CA GLN A 84 -0.66 -3.85 -0.78
C GLN A 84 -1.51 -2.85 0.01
N PHE A 85 -1.12 -2.54 1.25
CA PHE A 85 -1.78 -1.50 2.04
C PHE A 85 -1.58 -0.10 1.46
N LEU A 86 -0.41 0.20 0.90
CA LEU A 86 -0.16 1.46 0.21
C LEU A 86 -1.07 1.61 -1.01
N GLU A 87 -1.18 0.58 -1.85
CA GLU A 87 -2.11 0.58 -2.99
C GLU A 87 -3.57 0.72 -2.53
N PHE A 88 -3.95 0.06 -1.43
CA PHE A 88 -5.28 0.17 -0.85
C PHE A 88 -5.59 1.62 -0.42
N VAL A 89 -4.67 2.29 0.27
CA VAL A 89 -4.85 3.68 0.69
C VAL A 89 -5.02 4.60 -0.52
N GLN A 90 -4.21 4.42 -1.58
CA GLN A 90 -4.34 5.18 -2.82
C GLN A 90 -5.68 4.93 -3.51
N HIS A 91 -6.17 3.68 -3.51
CA HIS A 91 -7.50 3.35 -4.02
C HIS A 91 -8.61 4.07 -3.24
N ILE A 92 -8.57 4.03 -1.91
CA ILE A 92 -9.57 4.73 -1.07
C ILE A 92 -9.49 6.25 -1.25
N MET A 93 -8.30 6.81 -1.38
CA MET A 93 -8.10 8.23 -1.69
C MET A 93 -8.80 8.62 -3.01
N PHE A 94 -8.64 7.80 -4.05
CA PHE A 94 -9.30 8.03 -5.34
C PHE A 94 -10.83 7.95 -5.23
N VAL A 95 -11.35 6.97 -4.48
CA VAL A 95 -12.80 6.83 -4.25
C VAL A 95 -13.35 8.07 -3.54
N LYS A 96 -12.73 8.50 -2.43
CA LYS A 96 -13.16 9.68 -1.68
C LYS A 96 -13.05 10.97 -2.49
N TRP A 97 -11.99 11.10 -3.30
CA TRP A 97 -11.87 12.23 -4.23
C TRP A 97 -13.01 12.27 -5.25
N ARG A 98 -13.38 11.11 -5.82
CA ARG A 98 -14.51 11.00 -6.74
C ARG A 98 -15.82 11.38 -6.06
N GLU A 99 -16.06 10.93 -4.83
CA GLU A 99 -17.25 11.27 -4.04
C GLU A 99 -17.32 12.78 -3.75
N GLU A 100 -16.21 13.40 -3.35
CA GLU A 100 -16.16 14.84 -3.10
C GLU A 100 -16.41 15.65 -4.37
N LYS A 101 -15.86 15.21 -5.52
CA LYS A 101 -16.09 15.86 -6.81
C LYS A 101 -17.52 15.71 -7.29
N ASN A 102 -18.12 14.52 -7.15
CA ASN A 102 -19.51 14.28 -7.50
C ASN A 102 -20.47 15.06 -6.59
N SER A 103 -20.20 15.14 -5.28
CA SER A 103 -21.00 15.92 -4.33
C SER A 103 -20.95 17.42 -4.60
N ARG A 104 -19.82 17.93 -5.12
CA ARG A 104 -19.71 19.34 -5.53
C ARG A 104 -20.44 19.64 -6.84
N TYR A 105 -20.64 18.65 -7.69
CA TYR A 105 -21.29 18.82 -9.00
C TYR A 105 -22.81 18.63 -8.96
N TYR A 106 -23.29 17.79 -8.03
CA TYR A 106 -24.69 17.66 -7.70
C TYR A 106 -24.88 17.95 -6.21
N PRO A 107 -24.98 19.23 -5.79
CA PRO A 107 -25.54 19.52 -4.49
C PRO A 107 -26.98 18.98 -4.53
N VAL A 108 -27.23 17.86 -3.87
CA VAL A 108 -28.60 17.40 -3.66
C VAL A 108 -29.30 18.52 -2.91
N ASP A 109 -30.19 19.21 -3.60
CA ASP A 109 -31.17 20.15 -3.05
C ASP A 109 -31.94 19.46 -1.91
N LYS A 110 -31.36 19.49 -0.71
CA LYS A 110 -32.05 19.17 0.53
C LYS A 110 -32.74 20.43 1.03
N GLN A 111 -33.77 20.88 0.32
CA GLN A 111 -34.85 21.68 0.89
C GLN A 111 -36.16 21.41 0.16
N VAL A 112 -36.87 20.36 0.58
CA VAL A 112 -38.33 20.34 0.57
C VAL A 112 -38.79 19.68 1.87
N ASN A 113 -38.89 20.47 2.94
CA ASN A 113 -40.07 20.53 3.81
C ASN A 113 -39.98 21.76 4.73
#